data_AF-A0ABC8SY79-F1
#
_entry.id   AF-A0ABC8SY79-F1
#
_cell.length_a   1.000
_cell.length_b   1.000
_cell.length_c   1.000
_cell.angle_alpha   90.00
_cell.angle_beta   90.00
_cell.angle_gamma   90.00
#
_symmetry.space_group_name_H-M   'P 1'
#
loop_
_entity.id
_entity.type
_entity.pdbx_description
1 polymer ?
#
loop_
_entity_poly.entity_id
_entity_poly.type
_entity_poly.pdbx_seq_one_letter_code
_entity_poly.pdbx_strand_id
1 'polypeptide(L)'
;MAVLTQSSLWDTVLELTKVAQEKGSDPLIWAIQLSSYLSSAGVSLPSTELANVLVSHICWDNNVPLAWKFLERALMLKIVPPMLVLALLSTRVIPNRSSRPAAFRLFMELLKRHAFTTKSYITVPNYQKAMKSIDTALHLSQTFGLQASEPGILMVEVVFSIVWQLLDASLDDEGLLELLPEKKHRWETKPQDVEVDGHGSYAEKRMEHQDRLQNINTVMAIELIGRFLQNRATSRILYLAQRNMPAHWEEFILRIQLLVENSSALSNSTIMTPDVLLQLTSDTHKFLSSECKTSSLHAIMASGSLVPSAGLCQGANRSALWIPLDLVLEDAVDGFQVSATSAIEIITGNSKSYFILKIQLDEKRWYSVQAVSNGRKLMVLYDRFDKGPPSN
;
A
#
# COMPACT_ATOMS: atom_id res chain seq x y z
N MET A 1 -29.08 10.29 -20.47
CA MET A 1 -29.80 9.07 -20.04
C MET A 1 -28.95 8.11 -19.21
N ALA A 2 -27.64 7.95 -19.44
CA ALA A 2 -26.78 7.03 -18.65
C ALA A 2 -26.35 7.52 -17.25
N VAL A 3 -26.51 8.81 -16.95
CA VAL A 3 -26.11 9.41 -15.64
C VAL A 3 -27.18 9.17 -14.55
N LEU A 4 -28.45 9.02 -14.93
CA LEU A 4 -29.56 8.84 -13.98
C LEU A 4 -29.68 7.41 -13.44
N THR A 5 -29.14 6.40 -14.15
CA THR A 5 -29.20 4.98 -13.74
C THR A 5 -28.07 4.55 -12.81
N GLN A 6 -26.95 5.30 -12.76
CA GLN A 6 -25.84 4.98 -11.87
C GLN A 6 -26.08 5.42 -10.43
N SER A 7 -26.78 6.54 -10.18
CA SER A 7 -27.11 6.95 -8.81
C SER A 7 -28.04 5.93 -8.15
N SER A 8 -29.07 5.46 -8.87
CA SER A 8 -30.04 4.50 -8.33
C SER A 8 -29.44 3.16 -7.90
N LEU A 9 -28.35 2.71 -8.53
CA LEU A 9 -27.70 1.45 -8.18
C LEU A 9 -27.01 1.56 -6.81
N TRP A 10 -26.21 2.61 -6.60
CA TRP A 10 -25.48 2.79 -5.34
C TRP A 10 -26.41 3.14 -4.18
N ASP A 11 -27.50 3.87 -4.46
CA ASP A 11 -28.58 4.11 -3.49
C ASP A 11 -29.22 2.79 -3.06
N THR A 12 -29.46 1.87 -4.00
CA THR A 12 -29.99 0.53 -3.70
C THR A 12 -28.98 -0.31 -2.90
N VAL A 13 -27.69 -0.25 -3.25
CA VAL A 13 -26.62 -0.95 -2.51
C VAL A 13 -26.54 -0.46 -1.05
N LEU A 14 -26.65 0.86 -0.84
CA LEU A 14 -26.71 1.45 0.49
C LEU A 14 -27.94 0.98 1.26
N GLU A 15 -29.10 0.91 0.61
CA GLU A 15 -30.32 0.45 1.26
C GLU A 15 -30.24 -1.03 1.64
N LEU A 16 -29.74 -1.89 0.74
CA LEU A 16 -29.47 -3.30 1.03
C LEU A 16 -28.51 -3.46 2.21
N THR A 17 -27.51 -2.59 2.28
CA THR A 17 -26.50 -2.55 3.37
C THR A 17 -27.14 -2.19 4.71
N LYS A 18 -27.97 -1.14 4.75
CA LYS A 18 -28.71 -0.74 5.95
C LYS A 18 -29.65 -1.84 6.42
N VAL A 19 -30.45 -2.42 5.52
CA VAL A 19 -31.38 -3.50 5.83
C VAL A 19 -30.65 -4.74 6.37
N ALA A 20 -29.50 -5.10 5.77
CA ALA A 20 -28.71 -6.23 6.25
C ALA A 20 -28.15 -5.98 7.66
N GLN A 21 -27.69 -4.76 7.93
CA GLN A 21 -27.19 -4.33 9.22
C GLN A 21 -28.29 -4.34 10.30
N GLU A 22 -29.46 -3.77 10.02
CA GLU A 22 -30.61 -3.74 10.94
C GLU A 22 -31.11 -5.13 11.29
N LYS A 23 -31.10 -6.05 10.32
CA LYS A 23 -31.47 -7.47 10.54
C LYS A 23 -30.41 -8.27 11.29
N GLY A 24 -29.23 -7.70 11.57
CA GLY A 24 -28.13 -8.44 12.17
C GLY A 24 -27.64 -9.59 11.29
N SER A 25 -27.69 -9.41 9.96
CA SER A 25 -27.35 -10.46 9.00
C SER A 25 -25.91 -10.93 9.18
N ASP A 26 -25.66 -12.23 8.95
CA ASP A 26 -24.30 -12.75 8.98
C ASP A 26 -23.43 -11.99 7.94
N PRO A 27 -22.27 -11.43 8.33
CA PRO A 27 -21.42 -10.63 7.44
C PRO A 27 -20.95 -11.34 6.17
N LEU A 28 -20.74 -12.66 6.23
CA LEU A 28 -20.30 -13.43 5.06
C LEU A 28 -21.46 -13.61 4.08
N ILE A 29 -22.64 -13.98 4.59
CA ILE A 29 -23.85 -14.11 3.77
C ILE A 29 -24.20 -12.76 3.12
N TRP A 30 -24.13 -11.67 3.88
CA TRP A 30 -24.34 -10.32 3.37
C TRP A 30 -23.36 -9.99 2.23
N ALA A 31 -22.06 -10.26 2.40
CA ALA A 31 -21.07 -10.03 1.34
C ALA A 31 -21.34 -10.87 0.08
N ILE A 32 -21.74 -12.14 0.22
CA ILE A 32 -22.12 -13.01 -0.91
C ILE A 32 -23.35 -12.47 -1.64
N GLN A 33 -24.39 -12.07 -0.90
CA GLN A 33 -25.62 -11.52 -1.48
C GLN A 33 -25.35 -10.21 -2.25
N LEU A 34 -24.54 -9.32 -1.67
CA LEU A 34 -24.16 -8.07 -2.33
C LEU A 34 -23.32 -8.35 -3.58
N SER A 35 -22.36 -9.28 -3.52
CA SER A 35 -21.56 -9.69 -4.67
C SER A 35 -22.43 -10.25 -5.80
N SER A 36 -23.41 -11.09 -5.47
CA SER A 36 -24.36 -11.66 -6.42
C SER A 36 -25.23 -10.58 -7.08
N TYR A 37 -25.76 -9.64 -6.29
CA TYR A 37 -26.53 -8.50 -6.81
C TYR A 37 -25.70 -7.62 -7.75
N LEU A 38 -24.46 -7.29 -7.37
CA LEU A 38 -23.56 -6.48 -8.20
C LEU A 38 -23.22 -7.20 -9.51
N SER A 39 -22.97 -8.51 -9.44
CA SER A 39 -22.70 -9.33 -10.63
C SER A 39 -23.90 -9.38 -11.57
N SER A 40 -25.13 -9.52 -11.05
CA SER A 40 -26.34 -9.50 -11.88
C SER A 40 -26.64 -8.11 -12.47
N ALA A 41 -26.24 -7.05 -11.78
CA ALA A 41 -26.28 -5.67 -12.29
C ALA A 41 -25.13 -5.34 -13.26
N GLY A 42 -24.25 -6.30 -13.59
CA GLY A 42 -23.15 -6.11 -14.53
C GLY A 42 -21.96 -5.31 -13.98
N VAL A 43 -21.85 -5.16 -12.65
CA VAL A 43 -20.73 -4.49 -12.01
C VAL A 43 -19.54 -5.43 -11.94
N SER A 44 -18.42 -5.00 -12.51
CA SER A 44 -17.14 -5.72 -12.41
C SER A 44 -16.57 -5.60 -11.00
N LEU A 45 -16.17 -6.74 -10.43
CA LEU A 45 -15.52 -6.83 -9.12
C LEU A 45 -14.01 -7.12 -9.28
N PRO A 46 -13.15 -6.54 -8.43
CA PRO A 46 -13.47 -5.60 -7.35
C PRO A 46 -13.89 -4.21 -7.86
N SER A 47 -14.82 -3.56 -7.15
CA SER A 47 -15.39 -2.26 -7.53
C SER A 47 -14.83 -1.10 -6.71
N THR A 48 -14.32 -0.08 -7.40
CA THR A 48 -13.81 1.17 -6.80
C THR A 48 -14.92 2.06 -6.24
N GLU A 49 -16.05 2.10 -6.92
CA GLU A 49 -17.25 2.82 -6.47
C GLU A 49 -17.80 2.22 -5.19
N LEU A 50 -17.91 0.89 -5.14
CA LEU A 50 -18.38 0.21 -3.95
C LEU A 50 -17.48 0.50 -2.75
N ALA A 51 -16.16 0.53 -2.94
CA ALA A 51 -15.22 0.89 -1.86
C ALA A 51 -15.53 2.28 -1.27
N ASN A 52 -15.80 3.27 -2.12
CA ASN A 52 -16.20 4.61 -1.68
C ASN A 52 -17.54 4.60 -0.93
N VAL A 53 -18.53 3.88 -1.46
CA VAL A 53 -19.86 3.76 -0.83
C VAL A 53 -19.76 3.12 0.54
N LEU A 54 -19.05 1.99 0.67
CA LEU A 54 -18.90 1.26 1.93
C LEU A 54 -18.11 2.05 2.97
N VAL A 55 -16.97 2.65 2.59
CA VAL A 55 -16.17 3.45 3.54
C VAL A 55 -16.94 4.69 4.00
N SER A 56 -17.76 5.29 3.13
CA SER A 56 -18.64 6.42 3.50
C SER A 56 -19.79 6.01 4.39
N HIS A 57 -20.32 4.80 4.21
CA HIS A 57 -21.35 4.29 5.09
C HIS A 57 -20.80 3.94 6.48
N ILE A 58 -19.69 3.21 6.55
CA ILE A 58 -19.10 2.67 7.80
C ILE A 58 -18.50 3.76 8.68
N CYS A 59 -17.89 4.77 8.08
CA CYS A 59 -17.38 5.90 8.85
C CYS A 59 -18.55 6.70 9.44
N TRP A 60 -18.32 7.28 10.61
CA TRP A 60 -19.28 8.14 11.32
C TRP A 60 -20.43 7.39 12.00
N ASP A 61 -21.65 7.54 11.50
CA ASP A 61 -22.87 7.12 12.20
C ASP A 61 -23.10 5.61 12.18
N ASN A 62 -22.43 4.89 11.27
CA ASN A 62 -22.50 3.41 11.20
C ASN A 62 -21.19 2.74 11.61
N ASN A 63 -20.44 3.38 12.52
CA ASN A 63 -19.25 2.79 13.13
C ASN A 63 -19.62 1.67 14.13
N VAL A 64 -20.25 0.61 13.64
CA VAL A 64 -20.73 -0.53 14.43
C VAL A 64 -19.91 -1.79 14.14
N PRO A 65 -19.69 -2.69 15.13
CA PRO A 65 -18.87 -3.89 14.93
C PRO A 65 -19.30 -4.75 13.73
N LEU A 66 -20.60 -4.81 13.44
CA LEU A 66 -21.13 -5.60 12.33
C LEU A 66 -20.67 -5.06 10.97
N ALA A 67 -20.63 -3.74 10.80
CA ALA A 67 -20.26 -3.10 9.53
C ALA A 67 -18.77 -3.31 9.21
N TRP A 68 -17.90 -3.26 10.23
CA TRP A 68 -16.47 -3.57 10.08
C TRP A 68 -16.22 -5.05 9.77
N LYS A 69 -16.95 -5.96 10.42
CA LYS A 69 -16.90 -7.40 10.08
C LYS A 69 -17.33 -7.64 8.64
N PHE A 70 -18.38 -6.95 8.18
CA PHE A 70 -18.82 -7.00 6.79
C PHE A 70 -17.75 -6.48 5.83
N LEU A 71 -17.12 -5.34 6.11
CA LEU A 71 -16.02 -4.80 5.30
C LEU A 71 -14.86 -5.80 5.19
N GLU A 72 -14.52 -6.46 6.29
CA GLU A 72 -13.49 -7.51 6.31
C GLU A 72 -13.86 -8.68 5.38
N ARG A 73 -15.13 -9.11 5.38
CA ARG A 73 -15.62 -10.14 4.44
C ARG A 73 -15.60 -9.67 2.99
N ALA A 74 -15.96 -8.40 2.74
CA ALA A 74 -15.90 -7.82 1.40
C ALA A 74 -14.46 -7.75 0.85
N LEU A 75 -13.48 -7.47 1.71
CA LEU A 75 -12.05 -7.53 1.39
C LEU A 75 -11.58 -8.96 1.09
N MET A 76 -11.93 -9.93 1.95
CA MET A 76 -11.59 -11.35 1.74
C MET A 76 -12.15 -11.90 0.43
N LEU A 77 -13.41 -11.56 0.10
CA LEU A 77 -14.08 -12.00 -1.13
C LEU A 77 -13.69 -11.18 -2.36
N LYS A 78 -12.75 -10.23 -2.25
CA LYS A 78 -12.28 -9.36 -3.34
C LYS A 78 -13.42 -8.61 -4.04
N ILE A 79 -14.44 -8.19 -3.28
CA ILE A 79 -15.56 -7.38 -3.79
C ILE A 79 -15.12 -5.91 -3.93
N VAL A 80 -14.19 -5.47 -3.07
CA VAL A 80 -13.59 -4.13 -3.08
C VAL A 80 -12.06 -4.22 -3.15
N PRO A 81 -11.35 -3.25 -3.76
CA PRO A 81 -9.89 -3.26 -3.81
C PRO A 81 -9.30 -2.93 -2.42
N PRO A 82 -8.50 -3.82 -1.80
CA PRO A 82 -8.04 -3.60 -0.43
C PRO A 82 -7.22 -2.33 -0.21
N MET A 83 -6.27 -2.02 -1.10
CA MET A 83 -5.44 -0.81 -0.94
C MET A 83 -6.26 0.48 -1.07
N LEU A 84 -7.30 0.48 -1.92
CA LEU A 84 -8.20 1.62 -2.01
C LEU A 84 -9.02 1.79 -0.72
N VAL A 85 -9.53 0.69 -0.15
CA VAL A 85 -10.24 0.74 1.14
C VAL A 85 -9.33 1.27 2.25
N LEU A 86 -8.08 0.79 2.32
CA LEU A 86 -7.12 1.26 3.32
C LEU A 86 -6.78 2.74 3.14
N ALA A 87 -6.58 3.21 1.89
CA ALA A 87 -6.35 4.61 1.56
C ALA A 87 -7.53 5.52 1.94
N LEU A 88 -8.77 5.10 1.62
CA LEU A 88 -9.98 5.84 1.97
C LEU A 88 -10.23 5.87 3.47
N LEU A 89 -9.92 4.79 4.19
CA LEU A 89 -10.04 4.76 5.64
C LEU A 89 -8.97 5.60 6.31
N SER A 90 -7.72 5.59 5.83
CA SER A 90 -6.64 6.33 6.49
C SER A 90 -6.94 7.83 6.52
N THR A 91 -7.43 8.39 5.41
CA THR A 91 -7.79 9.81 5.27
C THR A 91 -9.00 10.24 6.10
N ARG A 92 -9.82 9.31 6.60
CA ARG A 92 -11.02 9.62 7.40
C ARG A 92 -10.86 9.29 8.87
N VAL A 93 -10.22 8.15 9.15
CA VAL A 93 -10.11 7.57 10.49
C VAL A 93 -8.95 8.18 11.26
N ILE A 94 -7.77 8.36 10.63
CA ILE A 94 -6.57 8.88 11.31
C ILE A 94 -6.76 10.32 11.82
N PRO A 95 -7.35 11.26 11.06
CA PRO A 95 -7.60 12.62 11.56
C PRO A 95 -8.58 12.67 12.74
N ASN A 96 -9.42 11.64 12.89
CA ASN A 96 -10.48 11.56 13.90
C ASN A 96 -10.17 10.54 15.00
N ARG A 97 -8.90 10.14 15.15
CA ARG A 97 -8.50 9.09 16.08
C ARG A 97 -8.69 9.45 17.55
N SER A 98 -8.56 10.73 17.92
CA SER A 98 -8.80 11.21 19.28
C SER A 98 -10.29 11.19 19.64
N SER A 99 -11.15 11.69 18.75
CA SER A 99 -12.61 11.70 18.96
C SER A 99 -13.24 10.32 18.78
N ARG A 100 -12.66 9.45 17.95
CA ARG A 100 -13.18 8.12 17.59
C ARG A 100 -12.11 7.02 17.67
N PRO A 101 -11.53 6.76 18.86
CA PRO A 101 -10.41 5.83 19.01
C PRO A 101 -10.77 4.37 18.66
N ALA A 102 -12.03 3.96 18.80
CA ALA A 102 -12.48 2.64 18.39
C ALA A 102 -12.41 2.42 16.87
N ALA A 103 -12.70 3.44 16.06
CA ALA A 103 -12.57 3.35 14.60
C ALA A 103 -11.10 3.23 14.20
N PHE A 104 -10.22 3.99 14.84
CA PHE A 104 -8.78 3.92 14.60
C PHE A 104 -8.21 2.55 14.96
N ARG A 105 -8.64 1.96 16.09
CA ARG A 105 -8.30 0.59 16.46
C ARG A 105 -8.68 -0.41 15.37
N LEU A 106 -9.91 -0.35 14.86
CA LEU A 106 -10.41 -1.27 13.83
C LEU A 106 -9.70 -1.08 12.49
N PHE A 107 -9.40 0.16 12.10
CA PHE A 107 -8.57 0.46 10.94
C PHE A 107 -7.18 -0.19 11.06
N MET A 108 -6.51 -0.04 12.20
CA MET A 108 -5.19 -0.64 12.42
C MET A 108 -5.21 -2.17 12.39
N GLU A 109 -6.27 -2.81 12.90
CA GLU A 109 -6.47 -4.26 12.79
C GLU A 109 -6.69 -4.70 11.34
N LEU A 110 -7.45 -3.94 10.53
CA LEU A 110 -7.57 -4.20 9.10
C LEU A 110 -6.24 -4.00 8.37
N LEU A 111 -5.51 -2.94 8.69
CA LEU A 111 -4.21 -2.65 8.11
C LEU A 111 -3.23 -3.79 8.38
N LYS A 112 -3.19 -4.29 9.63
CA LYS A 112 -2.39 -5.45 10.03
C LYS A 112 -2.68 -6.70 9.20
N ARG A 113 -3.92 -6.90 8.74
CA ARG A 113 -4.33 -8.08 7.97
C ARG A 113 -4.09 -7.93 6.47
N HIS A 114 -4.25 -6.74 5.91
CA HIS A 114 -4.32 -6.53 4.46
C HIS A 114 -3.14 -5.77 3.86
N ALA A 115 -2.40 -4.97 4.64
CA ALA A 115 -1.30 -4.17 4.10
C ALA A 115 -0.09 -5.01 3.68
N PHE A 116 0.08 -6.18 4.30
CA PHE A 116 1.23 -7.08 4.07
C PHE A 116 0.95 -8.17 3.03
N THR A 117 -0.27 -8.22 2.46
CA THR A 117 -0.67 -9.20 1.45
C THR A 117 -0.54 -8.61 0.04
N THR A 118 0.69 -8.33 -0.39
CA THR A 118 1.01 -7.59 -1.64
C THR A 118 0.75 -8.37 -2.94
N LYS A 119 0.60 -9.69 -2.85
CA LYS A 119 0.59 -10.65 -3.98
C LYS A 119 -0.47 -10.41 -5.06
N SER A 120 -1.48 -9.58 -4.82
CA SER A 120 -2.72 -9.58 -5.61
C SER A 120 -3.04 -8.32 -6.39
N TYR A 121 -2.26 -7.23 -6.29
CA TYR A 121 -2.75 -5.93 -6.73
C TYR A 121 -2.55 -5.61 -8.21
N ILE A 122 -1.57 -6.21 -8.87
CA ILE A 122 -1.12 -5.77 -10.21
C ILE A 122 -1.81 -6.57 -11.32
N THR A 123 -2.54 -7.63 -10.96
CA THR A 123 -3.25 -8.54 -11.88
C THR A 123 -4.76 -8.34 -11.91
N VAL A 124 -5.27 -7.32 -11.21
CA VAL A 124 -6.72 -7.13 -10.99
C VAL A 124 -7.39 -6.40 -12.17
N PRO A 125 -8.60 -6.81 -12.60
CA PRO A 125 -9.43 -6.01 -13.49
C PRO A 125 -9.66 -4.59 -12.94
N ASN A 126 -9.75 -3.59 -13.82
CA ASN A 126 -9.95 -2.17 -13.45
C ASN A 126 -8.81 -1.55 -12.62
N TYR A 127 -7.60 -2.12 -12.65
CA TYR A 127 -6.46 -1.62 -11.88
C TYR A 127 -6.18 -0.13 -12.08
N GLN A 128 -6.17 0.38 -13.32
CA GLN A 128 -5.96 1.81 -13.62
C GLN A 128 -6.96 2.73 -12.89
N LYS A 129 -8.22 2.31 -12.78
CA LYS A 129 -9.26 3.06 -12.10
C LYS A 129 -9.04 3.05 -10.58
N ALA A 130 -8.63 1.90 -10.03
CA ALA A 130 -8.27 1.78 -8.62
C ALA A 130 -7.06 2.66 -8.28
N MET A 131 -6.03 2.66 -9.13
CA MET A 131 -4.86 3.52 -8.98
C MET A 131 -5.23 5.00 -8.92
N LYS A 132 -6.01 5.48 -9.90
CA LYS A 132 -6.45 6.87 -9.93
C LYS A 132 -7.28 7.23 -8.70
N SER A 133 -8.13 6.32 -8.23
CA SER A 133 -8.93 6.51 -7.03
C SER A 133 -8.06 6.61 -5.76
N ILE A 134 -7.00 5.80 -5.68
CA ILE A 134 -6.04 5.82 -4.57
C ILE A 134 -5.24 7.13 -4.57
N ASP A 135 -4.70 7.51 -5.72
CA ASP A 135 -3.98 8.78 -5.90
C ASP A 135 -4.86 9.98 -5.50
N THR A 136 -6.12 9.96 -5.93
CA THR A 136 -7.11 10.99 -5.56
C THR A 136 -7.39 10.99 -4.06
N ALA A 137 -7.56 9.83 -3.44
CA ALA A 137 -7.89 9.72 -2.02
C ALA A 137 -6.75 10.20 -1.10
N LEU A 138 -5.50 9.89 -1.45
CA LEU A 138 -4.34 10.22 -0.63
C LEU A 138 -3.59 11.48 -1.09
N HIS A 139 -4.03 12.10 -2.19
CA HIS A 139 -3.37 13.22 -2.86
C HIS A 139 -1.88 12.94 -3.16
N LEU A 140 -1.55 11.74 -3.63
CA LEU A 140 -0.16 11.26 -3.77
C LEU A 140 0.62 12.09 -4.78
N SER A 141 0.06 12.29 -5.99
CA SER A 141 0.72 13.08 -7.04
C SER A 141 0.99 14.52 -6.63
N GLN A 142 0.11 15.10 -5.80
CA GLN A 142 0.30 16.43 -5.23
C GLN A 142 1.37 16.44 -4.14
N THR A 143 1.41 15.39 -3.32
CA THR A 143 2.27 15.30 -2.14
C THR A 143 3.73 14.98 -2.49
N PHE A 144 3.94 14.07 -3.45
CA PHE A 144 5.27 13.62 -3.87
C PHE A 144 5.73 14.26 -5.17
N GLY A 145 4.84 14.95 -5.89
CA GLY A 145 5.16 15.60 -7.16
C GLY A 145 5.45 14.63 -8.31
N LEU A 146 5.14 13.34 -8.14
CA LEU A 146 5.29 12.29 -9.13
C LEU A 146 3.95 12.07 -9.82
N GLN A 147 3.93 11.97 -11.15
CA GLN A 147 2.71 11.59 -11.85
C GLN A 147 2.42 10.11 -11.60
N ALA A 148 1.26 9.80 -11.05
CA ALA A 148 0.79 8.44 -10.82
C ALA A 148 0.49 7.69 -12.14
N SER A 149 1.53 7.34 -12.90
CA SER A 149 1.40 6.64 -14.18
C SER A 149 1.70 5.15 -14.07
N GLU A 150 2.47 4.70 -13.07
CA GLU A 150 2.96 3.33 -13.00
C GLU A 150 2.62 2.57 -11.70
N PRO A 151 2.19 1.28 -11.81
CA PRO A 151 1.81 0.43 -10.70
C PRO A 151 2.75 0.44 -9.49
N GLY A 152 4.05 0.29 -9.78
CA GLY A 152 5.08 0.20 -8.75
C GLY A 152 5.29 1.51 -8.00
N ILE A 153 5.20 2.65 -8.70
CA ILE A 153 5.37 3.98 -8.10
C ILE A 153 4.27 4.25 -7.09
N LEU A 154 3.00 4.04 -7.50
CA LEU A 154 1.87 4.24 -6.61
C LEU A 154 1.94 3.33 -5.37
N MET A 155 2.41 2.09 -5.53
CA MET A 155 2.58 1.19 -4.39
C MET A 155 3.58 1.74 -3.36
N VAL A 156 4.70 2.30 -3.83
CA VAL A 156 5.68 2.99 -2.98
C VAL A 156 5.05 4.16 -2.27
N GLU A 157 4.34 5.03 -3.01
CA GLU A 157 3.70 6.22 -2.46
C GLU A 157 2.62 5.88 -1.42
N VAL A 158 1.79 4.85 -1.68
CA VAL A 158 0.73 4.43 -0.75
C VAL A 158 1.31 3.87 0.55
N VAL A 159 2.24 2.93 0.46
CA VAL A 159 2.85 2.32 1.65
C VAL A 159 3.57 3.39 2.45
N PHE A 160 4.35 4.24 1.79
CA PHE A 160 5.05 5.31 2.46
C PHE A 160 4.09 6.31 3.12
N SER A 161 3.01 6.70 2.44
CA SER A 161 1.99 7.61 2.99
C SER A 161 1.28 7.04 4.20
N ILE A 162 0.93 5.75 4.19
CA ILE A 162 0.26 5.11 5.33
C ILE A 162 1.22 5.08 6.53
N VAL A 163 2.48 4.68 6.33
CA VAL A 163 3.47 4.64 7.40
C VAL A 163 3.73 6.04 7.95
N TRP A 164 3.80 7.04 7.09
CA TRP A 164 3.92 8.44 7.50
C TRP A 164 2.73 8.92 8.32
N GLN A 165 1.50 8.66 7.86
CA GLN A 165 0.30 9.05 8.60
C GLN A 165 0.24 8.40 9.99
N LEU A 166 0.70 7.15 10.14
CA LEU A 166 0.82 6.50 11.45
C LEU A 166 1.87 7.17 12.34
N LEU A 167 3.00 7.59 11.76
CA LEU A 167 4.05 8.30 12.50
C LEU A 167 3.55 9.66 13.00
N ASP A 168 2.95 10.44 12.11
CA ASP A 168 2.37 11.74 12.46
C ASP A 168 1.28 11.60 13.51
N ALA A 169 0.39 10.61 13.37
CA ALA A 169 -0.63 10.31 14.36
C ALA A 169 -0.03 9.98 15.73
N SER A 170 1.04 9.18 15.77
CA SER A 170 1.69 8.77 17.02
C SER A 170 2.37 9.96 17.70
N LEU A 171 3.07 10.80 16.93
CA LEU A 171 3.69 12.02 17.43
C LEU A 171 2.67 13.03 17.94
N ASP A 172 1.53 13.19 17.25
CA ASP A 172 0.46 14.12 17.64
C ASP A 172 -0.28 13.65 18.89
N ASP A 173 -0.52 12.33 19.02
CA ASP A 173 -1.13 11.74 20.23
C ASP A 173 -0.28 11.99 21.48
N GLU A 174 1.05 12.05 21.34
CA GLU A 174 1.98 12.35 22.43
C GLU A 174 2.38 13.83 22.51
N GLY A 175 1.76 14.71 21.71
CA GLY A 175 2.06 16.15 21.70
C GLY A 175 3.46 16.51 21.17
N LEU A 176 4.16 15.58 20.54
CA LEU A 176 5.54 15.75 20.06
C LEU A 176 5.61 16.52 18.75
N LEU A 177 4.56 16.53 17.92
CA LEU A 177 4.58 17.27 16.65
C LEU A 177 4.80 18.77 16.84
N GLU A 178 4.45 19.34 17.99
CA GLU A 178 4.67 20.77 18.30
C GLU A 178 6.15 21.16 18.37
N LEU A 179 7.04 20.17 18.55
CA LEU A 179 8.48 20.36 18.59
C LEU A 179 9.10 20.51 17.20
N LEU A 180 8.35 20.21 16.13
CA LEU A 180 8.83 20.37 14.76
C LEU A 180 8.72 21.84 14.30
N PRO A 181 9.76 22.38 13.64
CA PRO A 181 9.76 23.77 13.17
C PRO A 181 8.70 24.03 12.08
N GLU A 182 8.30 23.00 11.34
CA GLU A 182 7.23 23.07 10.35
C GLU A 182 5.88 22.73 10.98
N LYS A 183 5.12 23.74 11.40
CA LYS A 183 3.74 23.59 11.92
C LYS A 183 2.71 23.15 10.85
N LYS A 184 3.15 22.61 9.71
CA LYS A 184 2.29 22.14 8.63
C LYS A 184 2.23 20.62 8.66
N HIS A 185 1.10 20.10 9.13
CA HIS A 185 0.78 18.70 8.91
C HIS A 185 0.61 18.47 7.40
N ARG A 186 1.26 17.42 6.86
CA ARG A 186 1.13 17.07 5.43
C ARG A 186 -0.21 16.39 5.15
N TRP A 187 -0.75 15.68 6.14
CA TRP A 187 -2.11 15.14 6.15
C TRP A 187 -2.87 15.71 7.35
N GLU A 188 -4.18 15.86 7.24
CA GLU A 188 -5.00 16.35 8.35
C GLU A 188 -4.85 15.42 9.58
N THR A 189 -4.40 15.95 10.70
CA THR A 189 -4.24 15.21 11.96
C THR A 189 -5.38 15.46 12.95
N LYS A 190 -6.20 16.48 12.72
CA LYS A 190 -7.31 16.89 13.60
C LYS A 190 -8.62 17.05 12.83
N PRO A 191 -9.78 16.77 13.44
CA PRO A 191 -11.08 17.01 12.81
C PRO A 191 -11.34 18.50 12.56
N GLN A 192 -12.15 18.82 11.54
CA GLN A 192 -12.70 20.18 11.35
C GLN A 192 -13.95 20.45 12.23
N ASP A 193 -14.45 19.45 12.95
CA ASP A 193 -15.70 19.56 13.73
C ASP A 193 -15.45 19.79 15.23
N VAL A 194 -16.21 20.75 15.77
CA VAL A 194 -16.16 21.30 17.13
C VAL A 194 -16.59 20.27 18.17
N GLU A 195 -15.76 20.07 19.20
CA GLU A 195 -16.08 19.27 20.38
C GLU A 195 -17.30 19.88 21.12
N VAL A 196 -18.39 19.12 21.22
CA VAL A 196 -19.55 19.48 22.04
C VAL A 196 -19.29 18.97 23.45
N ASP A 197 -18.98 19.91 24.35
CA ASP A 197 -18.68 19.65 25.76
C ASP A 197 -19.96 19.22 26.51
N GLY A 198 -19.97 17.98 26.99
CA GLY A 198 -21.07 17.39 27.75
C GLY A 198 -20.68 17.24 29.21
N HIS A 199 -20.98 18.23 30.04
CA HIS A 199 -20.52 18.27 31.43
C HIS A 199 -21.32 17.30 32.35
N GLY A 200 -20.66 16.23 32.84
CA GLY A 200 -21.22 15.32 33.85
C GLY A 200 -20.28 14.15 34.23
N SER A 201 -20.48 13.52 35.40
CA SER A 201 -19.66 12.39 35.90
C SER A 201 -19.61 11.17 34.96
N TYR A 202 -20.63 10.98 34.12
CA TYR A 202 -20.62 9.97 33.05
C TYR A 202 -19.68 10.35 31.89
N ALA A 203 -19.49 11.65 31.63
CA ALA A 203 -18.55 12.14 30.63
C ALA A 203 -17.09 11.95 31.08
N GLU A 204 -16.80 12.15 32.36
CA GLU A 204 -15.45 11.94 32.92
C GLU A 204 -14.98 10.48 32.77
N LYS A 205 -15.82 9.50 33.14
CA LYS A 205 -15.51 8.07 32.92
C LYS A 205 -15.38 7.69 31.43
N ARG A 206 -16.10 8.39 30.56
CA ARG A 206 -16.05 8.19 29.11
C ARG A 206 -14.75 8.74 28.52
N MET A 207 -14.33 9.93 28.96
CA MET A 207 -13.04 10.53 28.61
C MET A 207 -11.89 9.64 29.07
N GLU A 208 -11.90 9.18 30.33
CA GLU A 208 -10.84 8.29 30.84
C GLU A 208 -10.73 6.99 30.01
N HIS A 209 -11.86 6.41 29.60
CA HIS A 209 -11.85 5.22 28.74
C HIS A 209 -11.32 5.52 27.33
N GLN A 210 -11.68 6.68 26.76
CA GLN A 210 -11.18 7.14 25.46
C GLN A 210 -9.67 7.37 25.50
N ASP A 211 -9.17 8.05 26.54
CA ASP A 211 -7.74 8.33 26.73
C ASP A 211 -6.94 7.03 26.86
N ARG A 212 -7.42 6.08 27.66
CA ARG A 212 -6.79 4.75 27.77
C ARG A 212 -6.74 4.03 26.43
N LEU A 213 -7.82 4.09 25.65
CA LEU A 213 -7.86 3.45 24.33
C LEU A 213 -6.95 4.17 23.32
N GLN A 214 -6.87 5.51 23.39
CA GLN A 214 -5.95 6.31 22.57
C GLN A 214 -4.51 5.91 22.87
N ASN A 215 -4.10 5.83 24.13
CA ASN A 215 -2.74 5.40 24.51
C ASN A 215 -2.40 3.99 23.97
N ILE A 216 -3.32 3.03 24.10
CA ILE A 216 -3.14 1.68 23.54
C ILE A 216 -3.03 1.72 22.01
N ASN A 217 -3.80 2.59 21.37
CA ASN A 217 -3.76 2.77 19.92
C ASN A 217 -2.46 3.40 19.45
N THR A 218 -1.93 4.40 20.15
CA THR A 218 -0.63 5.01 19.86
C THR A 218 0.48 3.96 19.89
N VAL A 219 0.51 3.12 20.94
CA VAL A 219 1.45 1.98 21.00
C VAL A 219 1.28 1.06 19.79
N MET A 220 0.05 0.68 19.43
CA MET A 220 -0.21 -0.17 18.26
C MET A 220 0.22 0.46 16.94
N ALA A 221 0.05 1.78 16.77
CA ALA A 221 0.46 2.51 15.58
C ALA A 221 2.00 2.45 15.42
N ILE A 222 2.73 2.68 16.52
CA ILE A 222 4.19 2.57 16.58
C ILE A 222 4.66 1.14 16.25
N GLU A 223 4.01 0.13 16.82
CA GLU A 223 4.28 -1.28 16.49
C GLU A 223 4.04 -1.58 15.01
N LEU A 224 2.99 -1.01 14.41
CA LEU A 224 2.69 -1.19 12.99
C LEU A 224 3.75 -0.55 12.10
N ILE A 225 4.23 0.66 12.42
CA ILE A 225 5.36 1.30 11.71
C ILE A 225 6.55 0.34 11.69
N GLY A 226 6.93 -0.19 12.85
CA GLY A 226 8.02 -1.14 12.93
C GLY A 226 7.78 -2.44 12.14
N ARG A 227 6.54 -2.96 12.12
CA ARG A 227 6.19 -4.10 11.25
C ARG A 227 6.32 -3.80 9.76
N PHE A 228 6.00 -2.59 9.31
CA PHE A 228 6.24 -2.18 7.92
C PHE A 228 7.73 -2.15 7.60
N LEU A 229 8.56 -1.69 8.53
CA LEU A 229 10.01 -1.65 8.35
C LEU A 229 10.67 -3.04 8.45
N GLN A 230 10.06 -3.99 9.18
CA GLN A 230 10.57 -5.36 9.33
C GLN A 230 10.10 -6.33 8.25
N ASN A 231 8.87 -6.15 7.74
CA ASN A 231 8.32 -7.06 6.74
C ASN A 231 9.10 -6.94 5.43
N ARG A 232 9.57 -8.08 4.91
CA ARG A 232 10.44 -8.18 3.73
C ARG A 232 9.92 -7.43 2.51
N ALA A 233 8.62 -7.52 2.21
CA ALA A 233 8.05 -6.86 1.04
C ALA A 233 7.91 -5.35 1.27
N THR A 234 7.35 -4.94 2.40
CA THR A 234 7.11 -3.51 2.66
C THR A 234 8.39 -2.75 2.96
N SER A 235 9.39 -3.37 3.59
CA SER A 235 10.69 -2.75 3.85
C SER A 235 11.43 -2.44 2.54
N ARG A 236 11.34 -3.33 1.54
CA ARG A 236 11.86 -3.08 0.19
C ARG A 236 11.11 -1.96 -0.53
N ILE A 237 9.79 -1.90 -0.37
CA ILE A 237 8.99 -0.79 -0.89
C ILE A 237 9.42 0.53 -0.24
N LEU A 238 9.63 0.56 1.08
CA LEU A 238 10.11 1.74 1.81
C LEU A 238 11.56 2.11 1.43
N TYR A 239 12.42 1.13 1.15
CA TYR A 239 13.75 1.40 0.60
C TYR A 239 13.69 2.09 -0.76
N LEU A 240 12.70 1.78 -1.58
CA LEU A 240 12.48 2.51 -2.83
C LEU A 240 12.02 3.95 -2.57
N ALA A 241 11.21 4.19 -1.54
CA ALA A 241 10.89 5.56 -1.11
C ALA A 241 12.16 6.32 -0.70
N GLN A 242 13.03 5.70 0.11
CA GLN A 242 14.32 6.28 0.49
C GLN A 242 15.18 6.68 -0.72
N ARG A 243 15.27 5.82 -1.75
CA ARG A 243 16.11 6.09 -2.93
C ARG A 243 15.53 7.13 -3.88
N ASN A 244 14.21 7.19 -4.02
CA ASN A 244 13.56 7.98 -5.05
C ASN A 244 12.93 9.27 -4.52
N MET A 245 12.69 9.38 -3.20
CA MET A 245 12.13 10.56 -2.54
C MET A 245 13.02 10.97 -1.34
N PRO A 246 14.29 11.33 -1.57
CA PRO A 246 15.26 11.54 -0.48
C PRO A 246 14.87 12.69 0.46
N ALA A 247 14.34 13.80 -0.08
CA ALA A 247 13.89 14.92 0.74
C ALA A 247 12.74 14.52 1.69
N HIS A 248 11.75 13.78 1.19
CA HIS A 248 10.67 13.25 2.03
C HIS A 248 11.22 12.22 3.03
N TRP A 249 12.13 11.35 2.61
CA TRP A 249 12.72 10.37 3.52
C TRP A 249 13.53 11.01 4.66
N GLU A 250 14.30 12.06 4.39
CA GLU A 250 15.03 12.80 5.43
C GLU A 250 14.06 13.38 6.47
N GLU A 251 12.99 14.02 6.03
CA GLU A 251 11.95 14.55 6.92
C GLU A 251 11.26 13.41 7.71
N PHE A 252 11.00 12.26 7.09
CA PHE A 252 10.47 11.07 7.76
C PHE A 252 11.39 10.60 8.88
N ILE A 253 12.70 10.54 8.62
CA ILE A 253 13.69 10.09 9.60
C ILE A 253 13.80 11.07 10.77
N LEU A 254 13.74 12.37 10.53
CA LEU A 254 13.71 13.38 11.61
C LEU A 254 12.52 13.14 12.55
N ARG A 255 11.35 12.82 12.00
CA ARG A 255 10.15 12.50 12.79
C ARG A 255 10.29 11.17 13.56
N ILE A 256 10.93 10.15 12.96
CA ILE A 256 11.24 8.91 13.66
C ILE A 256 12.20 9.16 14.83
N GLN A 257 13.24 9.98 14.63
CA GLN A 257 14.20 10.31 15.69
C GLN A 257 13.51 11.04 16.84
N LEU A 258 12.63 12.00 16.53
CA LEU A 258 11.82 12.69 17.53
C LEU A 258 10.97 11.72 18.36
N LEU A 259 10.34 10.74 17.70
CA LEU A 259 9.57 9.68 18.36
C LEU A 259 10.48 8.82 19.24
N VAL A 260 11.61 8.36 18.71
CA VAL A 260 12.59 7.52 19.44
C VAL A 260 13.10 8.19 20.71
N GLU A 261 13.36 9.49 20.65
CA GLU A 261 13.95 10.25 21.75
C GLU A 261 12.94 10.62 22.85
N ASN A 262 11.67 10.83 22.50
CA ASN A 262 10.70 11.48 23.40
C ASN A 262 9.43 10.66 23.67
N SER A 263 9.18 9.56 22.94
CA SER A 263 7.93 8.79 23.05
C SER A 263 7.89 7.92 24.31
N SER A 264 6.89 8.21 25.14
CA SER A 264 6.52 7.37 26.28
C SER A 264 5.79 6.09 25.86
N ALA A 265 5.03 6.14 24.76
CA ALA A 265 4.35 4.99 24.21
C ALA A 265 5.35 3.96 23.68
N LEU A 266 6.40 4.41 22.98
CA LEU A 266 7.47 3.57 22.48
C LEU A 266 8.32 2.99 23.62
N SER A 267 8.61 3.76 24.67
CA SER A 267 9.36 3.23 25.82
C SER A 267 8.60 2.12 26.56
N ASN A 268 7.27 2.16 26.53
CA ASN A 268 6.39 1.18 27.18
C ASN A 268 5.98 0.02 26.27
N SER A 269 6.36 0.05 24.99
CA SER A 269 6.05 -1.00 24.02
C SER A 269 6.89 -2.25 24.26
N THR A 270 6.25 -3.42 24.24
CA THR A 270 6.93 -4.72 24.44
C THR A 270 7.41 -5.34 23.13
N ILE A 271 6.86 -4.92 21.99
CA ILE A 271 7.13 -5.50 20.65
C ILE A 271 8.15 -4.65 19.89
N MET A 272 8.13 -3.33 20.08
CA MET A 272 8.98 -2.37 19.38
C MET A 272 9.70 -1.50 20.42
N THR A 273 11.03 -1.56 20.47
CA THR A 273 11.84 -0.70 21.36
C THR A 273 12.43 0.47 20.57
N PRO A 274 12.84 1.57 21.24
CA PRO A 274 13.52 2.68 20.59
C PRO A 274 14.73 2.26 19.76
N ASP A 275 15.60 1.40 20.32
CA ASP A 275 16.80 0.91 19.65
C ASP A 275 16.47 0.10 18.39
N VAL A 276 15.45 -0.77 18.45
CA VAL A 276 15.02 -1.58 17.30
C VAL A 276 14.45 -0.68 16.21
N LEU A 277 13.62 0.31 16.55
CA LEU A 277 13.05 1.23 15.57
C LEU A 277 14.14 2.08 14.89
N LEU A 278 15.09 2.60 15.68
CA LEU A 278 16.23 3.36 15.17
C LEU A 278 17.13 2.49 14.27
N GLN A 279 17.37 1.24 14.67
CA GLN A 279 18.12 0.29 13.87
C GLN A 279 17.42 0.02 12.55
N LEU A 280 16.11 -0.24 12.53
CA LEU A 280 15.38 -0.54 11.29
C LEU A 280 15.45 0.59 10.26
N THR A 281 15.41 1.84 10.73
CA THR A 281 15.52 3.00 9.86
C THR A 281 16.95 3.26 9.36
N SER A 282 17.97 2.80 10.10
CA SER A 282 19.39 2.88 9.71
C SER A 282 19.84 1.69 8.84
N ASP A 283 19.37 0.48 9.16
CA ASP A 283 19.76 -0.81 8.58
C ASP A 283 18.89 -1.25 7.40
N THR A 284 17.93 -0.43 6.95
CA THR A 284 17.29 -0.63 5.63
C THR A 284 18.36 -0.77 4.52
N HIS A 285 19.58 -0.27 4.75
CA HIS A 285 20.76 -0.46 3.91
C HIS A 285 21.48 -1.82 4.04
N LYS A 286 21.38 -2.56 5.16
CA LYS A 286 22.17 -3.78 5.44
C LYS A 286 21.46 -5.09 5.08
N PHE A 287 20.14 -5.17 5.28
CA PHE A 287 19.38 -6.40 4.96
C PHE A 287 19.51 -6.79 3.48
N LEU A 288 19.63 -5.80 2.60
CA LEU A 288 19.82 -5.98 1.16
C LEU A 288 21.28 -6.21 0.76
N SER A 289 22.27 -5.81 1.56
CA SER A 289 23.68 -6.05 1.24
C SER A 289 24.15 -7.47 1.56
N SER A 290 23.45 -8.17 2.46
CA SER A 290 23.80 -9.54 2.88
C SER A 290 23.24 -10.60 1.94
N GLU A 291 22.02 -10.42 1.41
CA GLU A 291 21.42 -11.32 0.41
C GLU A 291 21.90 -11.05 -1.02
N CYS A 292 22.47 -9.87 -1.29
CA CYS A 292 23.19 -9.58 -2.54
C CYS A 292 24.66 -10.04 -2.47
N LYS A 293 24.87 -11.28 -2.00
CA LYS A 293 26.14 -11.99 -2.09
C LYS A 293 25.96 -13.30 -2.84
N THR A 294 25.54 -13.19 -4.10
CA THR A 294 25.94 -14.12 -5.15
C THR A 294 26.17 -13.37 -6.46
N SER A 295 27.46 -13.27 -6.80
CA SER A 295 28.07 -12.91 -8.10
C SER A 295 27.93 -11.48 -8.64
N SER A 296 28.88 -10.65 -8.23
CA SER A 296 29.66 -9.69 -9.05
C SER A 296 28.92 -8.83 -10.09
N LEU A 297 28.52 -7.62 -9.68
CA LEU A 297 28.40 -6.46 -10.57
C LEU A 297 29.42 -5.35 -10.26
N HIS A 298 30.56 -5.70 -9.67
CA HIS A 298 31.68 -4.78 -9.41
C HIS A 298 32.98 -5.14 -10.15
N ALA A 299 32.98 -6.11 -11.06
CA ALA A 299 34.17 -6.54 -11.78
C ALA A 299 34.32 -5.94 -13.21
N ILE A 300 33.67 -4.81 -13.52
CA ILE A 300 33.91 -4.06 -14.77
C ILE A 300 34.00 -2.55 -14.49
N MET A 301 34.73 -2.17 -13.44
CA MET A 301 35.16 -0.78 -13.22
C MET A 301 36.67 -0.64 -13.07
N ALA A 302 37.43 -1.69 -13.41
CA ALA A 302 38.89 -1.63 -13.51
C ALA A 302 39.30 -1.61 -14.99
N SER A 303 39.07 -0.50 -15.68
CA SER A 303 39.96 0.05 -16.72
C SER A 303 39.35 1.28 -17.38
N GLY A 304 39.98 2.44 -17.18
CA GLY A 304 40.05 3.48 -18.21
C GLY A 304 39.26 4.78 -18.00
N SER A 305 39.93 5.73 -17.36
CA SER A 305 39.89 7.18 -17.61
C SER A 305 38.75 8.04 -17.04
N LEU A 306 39.21 9.03 -16.25
CA LEU A 306 38.51 10.21 -15.75
C LEU A 306 38.02 11.12 -16.89
N VAL A 307 36.77 11.60 -16.82
CA VAL A 307 36.31 13.02 -16.91
C VAL A 307 34.84 13.05 -16.44
N PRO A 308 34.42 13.98 -15.56
CA PRO A 308 33.00 14.18 -15.26
C PRO A 308 32.38 15.10 -16.32
N SER A 309 31.44 14.58 -17.11
CA SER A 309 30.58 15.42 -17.95
C SER A 309 29.20 15.50 -17.31
N ALA A 310 28.89 16.69 -16.79
CA ALA A 310 27.53 17.11 -16.52
C ALA A 310 26.76 17.18 -17.85
N GLY A 311 25.58 16.57 -17.89
CA GLY A 311 24.68 16.70 -19.04
C GLY A 311 23.63 15.61 -19.12
N LEU A 312 22.39 15.97 -18.75
CA LEU A 312 21.14 15.47 -19.34
C LEU A 312 20.91 13.95 -19.35
N CYS A 313 20.15 13.46 -18.36
CA CYS A 313 19.32 12.27 -18.53
C CYS A 313 17.90 12.55 -18.02
N GLN A 314 17.10 13.14 -18.91
CA GLN A 314 15.65 13.04 -18.92
C GLN A 314 15.32 11.60 -19.35
N GLY A 315 14.75 10.78 -18.47
CA GLY A 315 14.50 9.37 -18.81
C GLY A 315 13.76 8.62 -17.72
N ALA A 316 12.44 8.68 -17.77
CA ALA A 316 11.57 7.85 -16.94
C ALA A 316 11.78 6.34 -17.19
N ASN A 317 11.70 5.59 -16.10
CA ASN A 317 11.11 4.25 -16.00
C ASN A 317 11.57 3.14 -16.95
N ARG A 318 12.73 2.55 -16.64
CA ARG A 318 12.95 1.11 -16.88
C ARG A 318 12.92 0.27 -15.60
N SER A 319 12.87 0.90 -14.42
CA SER A 319 12.91 0.21 -13.11
C SER A 319 11.54 -0.17 -12.55
N ALA A 320 10.46 0.52 -12.93
CA ALA A 320 9.16 0.35 -12.28
C ALA A 320 8.33 -0.83 -12.80
N LEU A 321 8.73 -1.44 -13.92
CA LEU A 321 8.22 -2.74 -14.39
C LEU A 321 8.79 -3.94 -13.59
N TRP A 322 9.90 -3.76 -12.88
CA TRP A 322 10.56 -4.84 -12.14
C TRP A 322 9.94 -5.06 -10.77
N ILE A 323 9.42 -4.02 -10.10
CA ILE A 323 8.80 -4.15 -8.77
C ILE A 323 7.62 -5.16 -8.79
N PRO A 324 6.67 -5.07 -9.74
CA PRO A 324 5.64 -6.10 -9.90
C PRO A 324 6.19 -7.52 -10.12
N LEU A 325 7.25 -7.64 -10.93
CA LEU A 325 7.81 -8.92 -11.36
C LEU A 325 8.63 -9.56 -10.23
N ASP A 326 9.46 -8.78 -9.54
CA ASP A 326 10.26 -9.18 -8.40
C ASP A 326 9.37 -9.63 -7.24
N LEU A 327 8.27 -8.92 -6.96
CA LEU A 327 7.29 -9.31 -5.95
C LEU A 327 6.56 -10.63 -6.30
N VAL A 328 6.31 -10.89 -7.59
CA VAL A 328 5.64 -12.12 -8.06
C VAL A 328 6.61 -13.31 -8.09
N LEU A 329 7.85 -13.09 -8.52
CA LEU A 329 8.88 -14.13 -8.61
C LEU A 329 9.40 -14.53 -7.23
N GLU A 330 9.57 -13.58 -6.32
CA GLU A 330 10.04 -13.83 -4.97
C GLU A 330 9.04 -14.67 -4.17
N ASP A 331 7.75 -14.49 -4.44
CA ASP A 331 6.69 -15.24 -3.78
C ASP A 331 6.52 -16.68 -4.30
N ALA A 332 6.95 -16.93 -5.55
CA ALA A 332 7.07 -18.29 -6.08
C ALA A 332 8.24 -19.06 -5.43
N VAL A 333 9.15 -18.37 -4.76
CA VAL A 333 10.34 -18.94 -4.12
C VAL A 333 10.15 -19.16 -2.61
N ASP A 334 9.26 -18.40 -1.96
CA ASP A 334 9.01 -18.54 -0.52
C ASP A 334 8.09 -19.75 -0.19
N GLY A 335 8.72 -20.90 0.10
CA GLY A 335 8.19 -21.86 1.08
C GLY A 335 7.99 -23.30 0.65
N PHE A 336 8.10 -23.64 -0.63
CA PHE A 336 8.16 -25.03 -1.08
C PHE A 336 9.42 -25.23 -1.91
N GLN A 337 10.03 -26.41 -1.84
CA GLN A 337 10.93 -26.86 -2.90
C GLN A 337 10.11 -26.96 -4.19
N VAL A 338 9.94 -25.83 -4.87
CA VAL A 338 9.27 -25.78 -6.17
C VAL A 338 10.26 -26.36 -7.15
N SER A 339 10.12 -27.66 -7.45
CA SER A 339 10.77 -28.25 -8.62
C SER A 339 10.43 -27.36 -9.82
N ALA A 340 11.43 -27.04 -10.65
CA ALA A 340 11.32 -26.09 -11.76
C ALA A 340 10.08 -26.32 -12.67
N THR A 341 9.55 -27.55 -12.67
CA THR A 341 8.31 -27.97 -13.33
C THR A 341 7.05 -27.21 -12.87
N SER A 342 6.93 -26.87 -11.59
CA SER A 342 5.70 -26.25 -11.02
C SER A 342 5.61 -24.75 -11.30
N ALA A 343 6.72 -24.01 -11.25
CA ALA A 343 6.76 -22.61 -11.68
C ALA A 343 6.44 -22.47 -13.19
N ILE A 344 6.91 -23.43 -13.99
CA ILE A 344 6.58 -23.52 -15.41
C ILE A 344 5.07 -23.80 -15.60
N GLU A 345 4.46 -24.69 -14.82
CA GLU A 345 3.00 -24.94 -14.89
C GLU A 345 2.16 -23.73 -14.50
N ILE A 346 2.58 -22.93 -13.51
CA ILE A 346 1.87 -21.69 -13.12
C ILE A 346 1.94 -20.64 -14.24
N ILE A 347 3.09 -20.50 -14.89
CA ILE A 347 3.27 -19.58 -16.03
C ILE A 347 2.56 -20.11 -17.29
N THR A 348 2.48 -21.42 -17.47
CA THR A 348 1.90 -22.07 -18.66
C THR A 348 0.39 -22.28 -18.56
N GLY A 349 -0.16 -22.38 -17.35
CA GLY A 349 -1.60 -22.52 -17.08
C GLY A 349 -2.42 -21.28 -17.45
N ASN A 350 -1.79 -20.10 -17.48
CA ASN A 350 -2.36 -18.88 -18.03
C ASN A 350 -2.06 -18.79 -19.54
N SER A 351 -2.82 -19.56 -20.32
CA SER A 351 -3.12 -19.42 -21.76
C SER A 351 -2.07 -18.70 -22.65
N LYS A 352 -1.43 -19.47 -23.55
CA LYS A 352 -0.71 -19.08 -24.80
C LYS A 352 -0.51 -17.56 -24.99
N SER A 353 0.32 -16.96 -24.15
CA SER A 353 0.70 -15.56 -24.30
C SER A 353 2.12 -15.51 -24.86
N TYR A 354 2.24 -15.07 -26.10
CA TYR A 354 3.52 -14.78 -26.73
C TYR A 354 4.03 -13.47 -26.14
N PHE A 355 5.04 -13.53 -25.29
CA PHE A 355 5.75 -12.33 -24.85
C PHE A 355 7.02 -12.19 -25.69
N ILE A 356 7.08 -11.12 -26.48
CA ILE A 356 8.30 -10.70 -27.17
C ILE A 356 8.85 -9.51 -26.39
N LEU A 357 9.90 -9.76 -25.61
CA LEU A 357 10.64 -8.69 -24.95
C LEU A 357 11.82 -8.29 -25.84
N LYS A 358 11.80 -7.07 -26.36
CA LYS A 358 12.94 -6.47 -27.05
C LYS A 358 13.73 -5.65 -26.06
N ILE A 359 14.99 -6.02 -25.83
CA ILE A 359 15.88 -5.36 -24.88
C ILE A 359 17.04 -4.75 -25.66
N GLN A 360 17.19 -3.43 -25.55
CA GLN A 360 18.33 -2.69 -26.09
C GLN A 360 19.33 -2.45 -24.97
N LEU A 361 20.50 -3.10 -25.10
CA LEU A 361 21.58 -3.04 -24.09
C LEU A 361 22.62 -1.95 -24.40
N ASP A 362 22.82 -1.59 -25.68
CA ASP A 362 23.53 -0.37 -26.10
C ASP A 362 23.00 0.16 -27.46
N GLU A 363 23.51 1.31 -27.93
CA GLU A 363 23.07 1.97 -29.18
C GLU A 363 23.15 1.10 -30.46
N LYS A 364 23.93 0.01 -30.44
CA LYS A 364 24.22 -0.85 -31.61
C LYS A 364 23.73 -2.30 -31.44
N ARG A 365 23.21 -2.71 -30.28
CA ARG A 365 22.83 -4.10 -30.01
C ARG A 365 21.40 -4.28 -29.55
N TRP A 366 20.65 -5.03 -30.35
CA TRP A 366 19.26 -5.40 -30.09
C TRP A 366 19.15 -6.90 -29.86
N TYR A 367 18.46 -7.28 -28.78
CA TYR A 367 18.13 -8.66 -28.48
C TYR A 367 16.62 -8.81 -28.44
N SER A 368 16.09 -9.78 -29.19
CA SER A 368 14.71 -10.23 -29.03
C SER A 368 14.72 -11.53 -28.24
N VAL A 369 14.08 -11.50 -27.07
CA VAL A 369 13.81 -12.71 -26.29
C VAL A 369 12.40 -13.15 -26.63
N GLN A 370 12.30 -14.26 -27.35
CA GLN A 370 11.04 -14.96 -27.60
C GLN A 370 10.94 -16.15 -26.65
N ALA A 371 9.94 -16.11 -25.77
CA ALA A 371 9.54 -17.26 -24.98
C ALA A 371 8.39 -17.96 -25.70
N VAL A 372 8.66 -19.13 -26.29
CA VAL A 372 7.63 -19.96 -26.90
C VAL A 372 7.36 -21.15 -25.99
N SER A 373 6.13 -21.25 -25.49
CA SER A 373 5.65 -22.43 -24.79
C SER A 373 5.14 -23.42 -25.83
N ASN A 374 5.89 -24.50 -26.05
CA ASN A 374 5.43 -25.61 -26.88
C ASN A 374 5.10 -26.81 -26.01
N GLY A 375 4.00 -26.67 -25.26
CA GLY A 375 3.27 -27.75 -24.57
C GLY A 375 3.99 -28.48 -23.43
N ARG A 376 5.33 -28.50 -23.36
CA ARG A 376 6.12 -29.20 -22.32
C ARG A 376 7.50 -28.61 -22.05
N LYS A 377 7.95 -27.61 -22.81
CA LYS A 377 9.19 -26.85 -22.54
C LYS A 377 9.01 -25.40 -22.92
N LEU A 378 9.53 -24.50 -22.09
CA LEU A 378 9.73 -23.11 -22.40
C LEU A 378 11.06 -23.01 -23.15
N MET A 379 11.02 -22.67 -24.43
CA MET A 379 12.23 -22.47 -25.22
C MET A 379 12.51 -20.98 -25.29
N VAL A 380 13.63 -20.57 -24.71
CA VAL A 380 14.14 -19.19 -24.80
C VAL A 380 15.07 -19.14 -26.01
N LEU A 381 14.60 -18.50 -27.08
CA LEU A 381 15.39 -18.26 -28.26
C LEU A 381 16.08 -16.90 -28.13
N TYR A 382 17.41 -16.91 -28.24
CA TYR A 382 18.21 -15.70 -28.33
C TYR A 382 18.57 -15.48 -29.79
N ASP A 383 18.00 -14.45 -30.41
CA ASP A 383 18.45 -14.00 -31.73
C ASP A 383 19.29 -12.74 -31.57
N ARG A 384 20.54 -12.81 -32.05
CA ARG A 384 21.49 -11.71 -32.01
C ARG A 384 21.45 -10.99 -33.35
N PHE A 385 20.89 -9.79 -33.37
CA PHE A 385 20.94 -8.92 -34.54
C PHE A 385 22.17 -8.02 -34.46
N ASP A 386 23.22 -8.36 -35.22
CA ASP A 386 24.48 -7.60 -35.25
C ASP A 386 24.49 -6.44 -36.28
N LYS A 387 23.35 -6.08 -36.90
CA LYS A 387 23.31 -4.95 -37.85
C LYS A 387 21.99 -4.17 -37.82
N GLY A 388 22.06 -2.95 -37.27
CA GLY A 388 21.24 -1.77 -37.55
C GLY A 388 19.71 -1.89 -37.41
N PRO A 389 18.98 -0.79 -37.15
CA PRO A 389 17.52 -0.85 -37.15
C PRO A 389 17.01 -1.25 -38.54
N PRO A 390 16.00 -2.13 -38.65
CA PRO A 390 15.31 -2.32 -39.92
C PRO A 390 14.62 -1.01 -40.29
N SER A 391 14.87 -0.54 -41.50
CA SER A 391 14.17 0.58 -42.13
C SER A 391 12.67 0.27 -42.24
N ASN A 392 11.87 1.17 -41.66
CA ASN A 392 10.41 1.36 -41.69
C ASN A 392 9.49 0.15 -41.45
#